data_AF-A0A965LJN4-F1
#
_entry.id   AF-A0A965LJN4-F1
#
_cell.length_a   1.000
_cell.length_b   1.000
_cell.length_c   1.000
_cell.angle_alpha   90.00
_cell.angle_beta   90.00
_cell.angle_gamma   90.00
#
_symmetry.space_group_name_H-M   'P 1'
#
loop_
_entity.id
_entity.type
_entity.pdbx_description
1 polymer ?
#
loop_
_entity_poly.entity_id
_entity_poly.type
_entity_poly.pdbx_seq_one_letter_code
_entity_poly.pdbx_strand_id
1 'polypeptide(L)'
;MVAVGTGTNTIATSNDGINWIGRGATTFTNNGNGAAWNGSLWVAVGTGGNTIATSNDGINWTGVTNSTSIFGTSGSIGYGVAWNGSRWVAVGTAGATFTSPIVYSSDGVSWSNISNTNVFGTSTGTGYGVAWNGSLWVAVGSGTGNTIATSPDGINWTGRGLYRIWRSVEWFSLGSCRYSWCDIYFSNCIFK
;
A
#
# COMPACT_ATOMS: atom_id res chain seq x y z
N MET A 1 9.71 12.33 -9.33
CA MET A 1 9.45 10.96 -8.81
C MET A 1 9.81 10.86 -7.35
N VAL A 2 9.20 9.92 -6.63
CA VAL A 2 9.37 9.70 -5.20
C VAL A 2 9.79 8.24 -4.98
N ALA A 3 10.75 8.03 -4.09
CA ALA A 3 11.13 6.73 -3.55
C ALA A 3 11.00 6.78 -2.03
N VAL A 4 10.73 5.63 -1.44
CA VAL A 4 10.59 5.44 0.00
C VAL A 4 11.51 4.32 0.46
N GLY A 5 11.94 4.37 1.72
CA GLY A 5 12.84 3.36 2.26
C GLY A 5 13.18 3.57 3.73
N THR A 6 14.35 3.09 4.14
CA THR A 6 14.83 3.13 5.52
C THR A 6 16.18 3.83 5.64
N GLY A 7 16.54 4.23 6.86
CA GLY A 7 17.83 4.85 7.16
C GLY A 7 17.72 6.34 7.41
N THR A 8 18.76 7.10 7.04
CA THR A 8 18.82 8.56 7.29
C THR A 8 17.77 9.34 6.50
N ASN A 9 17.26 8.75 5.41
CA ASN A 9 16.21 9.32 4.58
C ASN A 9 15.16 8.23 4.34
N THR A 10 13.93 8.44 4.80
CA THR A 10 12.82 7.52 4.52
C THR A 10 12.04 7.89 3.26
N ILE A 11 12.31 9.08 2.72
CA ILE A 11 11.81 9.56 1.42
C ILE A 11 12.99 10.15 0.64
N ALA A 12 13.01 9.91 -0.67
CA ALA A 12 13.89 10.57 -1.61
C ALA A 12 13.11 11.01 -2.85
N THR A 13 13.57 12.08 -3.50
CA THR A 13 12.97 12.59 -4.74
C THR A 13 14.00 12.70 -5.85
N SER A 14 13.56 12.52 -7.08
CA SER A 14 14.37 12.76 -8.27
C SER A 14 13.54 13.41 -9.37
N ASN A 15 14.20 14.17 -10.25
CA ASN A 15 13.60 14.70 -11.48
C ASN A 15 13.92 13.83 -12.71
N ASP A 16 14.99 13.03 -12.65
CA ASP A 16 15.53 12.25 -13.78
C ASP A 16 15.57 10.73 -13.52
N GLY A 17 15.36 10.30 -12.27
CA GLY A 17 15.39 8.90 -11.83
C GLY A 17 16.78 8.33 -11.62
N ILE A 18 17.80 9.16 -11.78
CA ILE A 18 19.20 8.78 -11.63
C ILE A 18 19.77 9.49 -10.41
N ASN A 19 19.53 10.78 -10.28
CA ASN A 19 20.03 11.62 -9.19
C ASN A 19 18.95 11.78 -8.13
N TRP A 20 19.22 11.28 -6.93
CA TRP A 20 18.26 11.24 -5.83
C TRP A 20 18.66 12.15 -4.68
N ILE A 21 17.72 12.97 -4.24
CA ILE A 21 17.89 13.86 -3.09
C ILE A 21 17.08 13.29 -1.93
N GLY A 22 17.76 12.93 -0.85
CA GLY A 22 17.14 12.49 0.39
C GLY A 22 16.37 13.61 1.09
N ARG A 23 15.21 13.28 1.66
CA ARG A 23 14.29 14.23 2.34
C ARG A 23 14.23 14.04 3.86
N GLY A 24 15.22 13.36 4.43
CA GLY A 24 15.29 13.04 5.85
C GLY A 24 14.30 11.95 6.28
N ALA A 25 14.21 11.76 7.60
CA ALA A 25 13.35 10.77 8.25
C ALA A 25 12.35 11.43 9.23
N THR A 26 11.83 12.61 8.90
CA THR A 26 10.89 13.34 9.77
C THR A 26 9.44 12.93 9.53
N THR A 27 9.07 12.63 8.28
CA THR A 27 7.71 12.19 7.92
C THR A 27 7.43 10.77 8.41
N PHE A 28 8.29 9.82 8.01
CA PHE A 28 8.32 8.47 8.55
C PHE A 28 9.63 8.33 9.31
N THR A 29 9.56 8.16 10.63
CA THR A 29 10.78 8.15 11.47
C THR A 29 11.50 6.82 11.47
N ASN A 30 10.82 5.76 10.99
CA ASN A 30 11.40 4.43 10.90
C ASN A 30 11.56 4.06 9.42
N ASN A 31 10.44 3.82 8.72
CA ASN A 31 10.45 3.32 7.34
C ASN A 31 9.36 4.00 6.50
N GLY A 32 9.68 4.38 5.27
CA GLY A 32 8.69 4.54 4.20
C GLY A 32 8.59 3.23 3.41
N ASN A 33 7.37 2.72 3.20
CA ASN A 33 7.14 1.38 2.65
C ASN A 33 6.46 1.38 1.28
N GLY A 34 5.63 2.38 0.97
CA GLY A 34 5.04 2.53 -0.36
C GLY A 34 4.69 3.98 -0.67
N ALA A 35 4.62 4.32 -1.96
CA ALA A 35 4.14 5.62 -2.42
C ALA A 35 3.43 5.49 -3.77
N ALA A 36 2.41 6.33 -3.98
CA ALA A 36 1.66 6.41 -5.22
C ALA A 36 1.25 7.85 -5.53
N TRP A 37 1.02 8.14 -6.81
CA TRP A 37 0.69 9.47 -7.34
C TRP A 37 -0.59 9.39 -8.16
N ASN A 38 -1.51 10.35 -7.98
CA ASN A 38 -2.77 10.40 -8.73
C ASN A 38 -2.79 11.44 -9.87
N GLY A 39 -1.69 12.14 -10.14
CA GLY A 39 -1.66 13.26 -11.08
C GLY A 39 -1.56 14.63 -10.42
N SER A 40 -1.93 14.75 -9.14
CA SER A 40 -1.87 16.01 -8.38
C SER A 40 -1.42 15.88 -6.93
N LEU A 41 -1.56 14.69 -6.33
CA LEU A 41 -1.24 14.39 -4.94
C LEU A 41 -0.45 13.08 -4.82
N TRP A 42 0.64 13.14 -4.07
CA TRP A 42 1.39 11.97 -3.61
C TRP A 42 0.78 11.49 -2.32
N VAL A 43 0.62 10.18 -2.20
CA VAL A 43 0.35 9.50 -0.95
C VAL A 43 1.47 8.52 -0.70
N ALA A 44 2.07 8.57 0.48
CA ALA A 44 3.05 7.61 0.94
C ALA A 44 2.56 6.94 2.22
N VAL A 45 3.01 5.70 2.43
CA VAL A 45 2.72 4.90 3.62
C VAL A 45 4.01 4.39 4.25
N GLY A 46 3.98 4.17 5.58
CA GLY A 46 5.18 3.81 6.33
C GLY A 46 4.93 3.56 7.81
N THR A 47 5.97 3.80 8.61
CA THR A 47 6.01 3.58 10.06
C THR A 47 6.73 4.68 10.83
N GLY A 48 6.40 4.81 12.10
CA GLY A 48 7.00 5.79 13.02
C GLY A 48 6.08 6.99 13.22
N GLY A 49 6.60 8.20 13.00
CA GLY A 49 5.85 9.45 13.18
C GLY A 49 4.50 9.53 12.43
N ASN A 50 4.39 8.87 11.27
CA ASN A 50 3.15 8.72 10.52
C ASN A 50 3.04 7.32 9.93
N THR A 51 1.82 6.92 9.52
CA THR A 51 1.60 5.71 8.70
C THR A 51 1.15 6.02 7.29
N ILE A 52 0.53 7.19 7.11
CA ILE A 52 0.12 7.75 5.82
C ILE A 52 0.48 9.24 5.84
N ALA A 53 1.10 9.71 4.77
CA ALA A 53 1.43 11.11 4.57
C ALA A 53 1.15 11.51 3.11
N THR A 54 0.91 12.78 2.87
CA THR A 54 0.62 13.33 1.55
C THR A 54 1.55 14.48 1.18
N SER A 55 1.68 14.72 -0.13
CA SER A 55 2.49 15.83 -0.66
C SER A 55 2.03 16.22 -2.06
N ASN A 56 1.96 17.52 -2.36
CA ASN A 56 1.67 17.99 -3.72
C ASN A 56 2.94 18.10 -4.60
N ASP A 57 4.11 18.25 -3.98
CA ASP A 57 5.39 18.49 -4.67
C ASP A 57 6.38 17.31 -4.53
N GLY A 58 6.05 16.30 -3.74
CA GLY A 58 6.90 15.17 -3.40
C GLY A 58 8.04 15.52 -2.43
N ILE A 59 8.18 16.78 -2.01
CA ILE A 59 9.28 17.31 -1.19
C ILE A 59 8.79 17.58 0.22
N ASN A 60 7.68 18.32 0.35
CA ASN A 60 7.07 18.69 1.61
C ASN A 60 5.92 17.74 1.90
N TRP A 61 6.05 16.98 2.99
CA TRP A 61 5.09 15.95 3.35
C TRP A 61 4.35 16.28 4.63
N THR A 62 3.04 16.02 4.62
CA THR A 62 2.16 16.23 5.76
C THR A 62 1.49 14.92 6.13
N GLY A 63 1.62 14.51 7.39
CA GLY A 63 0.90 13.36 7.93
C GLY A 63 -0.60 13.59 7.89
N VAL A 64 -1.38 12.56 7.53
CA VAL A 64 -2.85 12.67 7.56
C VAL A 64 -3.38 12.64 8.99
N THR A 65 -4.58 13.18 9.20
CA THR A 65 -5.24 13.15 10.50
C THR A 65 -5.39 11.71 10.99
N ASN A 66 -5.06 11.45 12.26
CA ASN A 66 -5.08 10.12 12.89
C ASN A 66 -4.21 9.07 12.19
N SER A 67 -3.15 9.48 11.46
CA SER A 67 -2.32 8.53 10.70
C SER A 67 -1.86 7.34 11.55
N THR A 68 -1.35 7.56 12.76
CA THR A 68 -0.80 6.49 13.61
C THR A 68 -1.82 5.50 14.16
N SER A 69 -3.13 5.78 14.02
CA SER A 69 -4.23 4.91 14.44
C SER A 69 -5.19 4.54 13.30
N ILE A 70 -4.90 4.92 12.05
CA ILE A 70 -5.81 4.74 10.90
C ILE A 70 -6.17 3.26 10.65
N PHE A 71 -5.22 2.35 10.92
CA PHE A 71 -5.40 0.90 10.82
C PHE A 71 -5.77 0.24 12.16
N GLY A 72 -5.90 1.02 13.24
CA GLY A 72 -6.62 0.60 14.42
C GLY A 72 -5.91 0.49 15.75
N THR A 73 -4.59 0.61 15.76
CA THR A 73 -3.80 0.65 16.99
C THR A 73 -2.75 1.74 16.88
N SER A 74 -2.37 2.33 18.02
CA SER A 74 -1.12 3.10 18.08
C SER A 74 0.04 2.21 17.64
N GLY A 75 0.90 2.73 16.75
CA GLY A 75 2.00 1.95 16.16
C GLY A 75 1.61 1.10 14.95
N SER A 76 0.48 1.40 14.31
CA SER A 76 0.12 0.81 13.02
C SER A 76 1.23 1.00 11.98
N ILE A 77 1.31 0.08 11.02
CA ILE A 77 2.26 0.14 9.90
C ILE A 77 1.46 0.20 8.60
N GLY A 78 1.77 1.15 7.72
CA GLY A 78 1.31 1.13 6.34
C GLY A 78 2.33 0.42 5.44
N TYR A 79 1.90 -0.53 4.63
CA TYR A 79 2.77 -1.34 3.76
C TYR A 79 2.62 -1.04 2.27
N GLY A 80 1.41 -0.71 1.83
CA GLY A 80 1.15 -0.43 0.42
C GLY A 80 0.05 0.60 0.22
N VAL A 81 0.11 1.30 -0.91
CA VAL A 81 -0.92 2.26 -1.33
C VAL A 81 -1.02 2.28 -2.85
N ALA A 82 -2.23 2.41 -3.37
CA ALA A 82 -2.51 2.50 -4.80
C ALA A 82 -3.70 3.41 -5.09
N TRP A 83 -3.77 3.89 -6.33
CA TRP A 83 -4.80 4.79 -6.86
C TRP A 83 -5.42 4.18 -8.12
N ASN A 84 -6.75 4.25 -8.27
CA ASN A 84 -7.44 3.71 -9.46
C ASN A 84 -8.01 4.77 -10.43
N GLY A 85 -7.74 6.06 -10.22
CA GLY A 85 -8.36 7.15 -10.97
C GLY A 85 -9.46 7.90 -10.20
N SER A 86 -10.01 7.31 -9.13
CA SER A 86 -11.03 7.95 -8.28
C SER A 86 -10.89 7.67 -6.78
N ARG A 87 -10.14 6.64 -6.39
CA ARG A 87 -10.01 6.21 -5.00
C ARG A 87 -8.59 5.73 -4.70
N TRP A 88 -8.11 6.16 -3.54
CA TRP A 88 -6.93 5.64 -2.88
C TRP A 88 -7.33 4.44 -2.04
N VAL A 89 -6.50 3.40 -2.07
CA VAL A 89 -6.56 2.28 -1.13
C VAL A 89 -5.18 2.09 -0.53
N ALA A 90 -5.12 1.97 0.79
CA ALA A 90 -3.90 1.66 1.52
C ALA A 90 -4.09 0.41 2.39
N VAL A 91 -3.01 -0.32 2.58
CA VAL A 91 -2.97 -1.55 3.39
C VAL A 91 -1.90 -1.48 4.47
N GLY A 92 -2.13 -2.16 5.59
CA GLY A 92 -1.27 -2.06 6.76
C GLY A 92 -1.39 -3.22 7.76
N THR A 93 -1.07 -2.97 9.02
CA THR A 93 -1.37 -3.88 10.14
C THR A 93 -2.69 -3.52 10.78
N ALA A 94 -3.66 -4.44 10.81
CA ALA A 94 -4.89 -4.23 11.56
C ALA A 94 -4.60 -4.22 13.07
N GLY A 95 -5.17 -3.23 13.76
CA GLY A 95 -5.15 -3.17 15.22
C GLY A 95 -6.21 -4.04 15.87
N ALA A 96 -6.13 -4.29 17.18
CA ALA A 96 -7.05 -5.18 17.89
C ALA A 96 -8.55 -4.81 17.76
N THR A 97 -8.86 -3.53 17.53
CA THR A 97 -10.22 -3.00 17.37
C THR A 97 -10.73 -3.03 15.92
N PHE A 98 -9.86 -3.26 14.94
CA PHE A 98 -10.20 -3.30 13.53
C PHE A 98 -9.87 -4.68 12.98
N THR A 99 -10.80 -5.29 12.28
CA THR A 99 -10.55 -6.63 11.76
C THR A 99 -9.96 -6.63 10.34
N SER A 100 -9.87 -5.46 9.68
CA SER A 100 -9.31 -5.35 8.32
C SER A 100 -8.15 -4.34 8.23
N PRO A 101 -7.01 -4.74 7.67
CA PRO A 101 -5.87 -3.86 7.40
C PRO A 101 -6.04 -2.97 6.17
N ILE A 102 -7.26 -2.74 5.68
CA ILE A 102 -7.53 -2.00 4.43
C ILE A 102 -8.30 -0.71 4.76
N VAL A 103 -7.79 0.42 4.28
CA VAL A 103 -8.45 1.72 4.34
C VAL A 103 -8.54 2.35 2.96
N TYR A 104 -9.50 3.24 2.77
CA TYR A 104 -9.70 3.94 1.50
C TYR A 104 -9.93 5.44 1.70
N SER A 105 -9.70 6.21 0.64
CA SER A 105 -9.95 7.64 0.60
C SER A 105 -10.25 8.12 -0.83
N SER A 106 -11.12 9.12 -1.00
CA SER A 106 -11.33 9.78 -2.29
C SER A 106 -10.39 10.97 -2.53
N ASP A 107 -9.85 11.56 -1.46
CA ASP A 107 -9.06 12.80 -1.51
C ASP A 107 -7.60 12.61 -1.09
N GLY A 108 -7.24 11.45 -0.54
CA GLY A 108 -5.91 11.12 -0.02
C GLY A 108 -5.61 11.71 1.36
N VAL A 109 -6.52 12.53 1.91
CA VAL A 109 -6.34 13.27 3.17
C VAL A 109 -7.26 12.70 4.26
N SER A 110 -8.51 12.42 3.91
CA SER A 110 -9.52 11.84 4.80
C SER A 110 -9.68 10.36 4.52
N TRP A 111 -9.34 9.51 5.49
CA TRP A 111 -9.33 8.06 5.30
C TRP A 111 -10.41 7.36 6.12
N SER A 112 -11.02 6.35 5.53
CA SER A 112 -12.06 5.53 6.13
C SER A 112 -11.69 4.05 6.10
N ASN A 113 -12.15 3.31 7.11
CA ASN A 113 -12.08 1.85 7.11
C ASN A 113 -13.11 1.26 6.14
N ILE A 114 -12.80 0.09 5.58
CA ILE A 114 -13.73 -0.64 4.72
C ILE A 114 -14.97 -1.13 5.48
N SER A 115 -16.09 -1.30 4.77
CA SER A 115 -17.39 -1.62 5.38
C SER A 115 -17.48 -3.05 5.94
N ASN A 116 -16.74 -3.99 5.37
CA ASN A 116 -16.71 -5.37 5.83
C ASN A 116 -15.38 -5.67 6.54
N THR A 117 -15.43 -5.76 7.86
CA THR A 117 -14.20 -5.67 8.64
C THR A 117 -13.42 -6.99 8.67
N ASN A 118 -13.96 -8.16 8.33
CA ASN A 118 -13.25 -9.45 8.49
C ASN A 118 -12.52 -9.98 7.22
N VAL A 119 -12.08 -9.11 6.31
CA VAL A 119 -11.49 -9.53 5.02
C VAL A 119 -10.27 -10.42 5.17
N PHE A 120 -9.36 -10.11 6.10
CA PHE A 120 -8.18 -10.92 6.41
C PHE A 120 -8.32 -11.64 7.78
N GLY A 121 -9.54 -11.92 8.23
CA GLY A 121 -9.80 -12.62 9.49
C GLY A 121 -10.08 -11.69 10.68
N THR A 122 -10.03 -12.24 11.89
CA THR A 122 -10.34 -11.51 13.13
C THR A 122 -9.04 -11.10 13.84
N SER A 123 -8.90 -9.80 14.11
CA SER A 123 -7.96 -9.13 15.03
C SER A 123 -6.45 -9.10 14.75
N THR A 124 -5.92 -9.80 13.74
CA THR A 124 -4.47 -9.76 13.42
C THR A 124 -4.12 -9.73 11.92
N GLY A 125 -5.11 -9.44 11.07
CA GLY A 125 -4.91 -9.36 9.62
C GLY A 125 -3.84 -8.31 9.27
N THR A 126 -2.92 -8.67 8.37
CA THR A 126 -1.93 -7.72 7.83
C THR A 126 -2.00 -7.73 6.32
N GLY A 127 -2.15 -6.56 5.71
CA GLY A 127 -2.07 -6.39 4.25
C GLY A 127 -0.68 -5.90 3.87
N TYR A 128 0.01 -6.64 3.01
CA TYR A 128 1.38 -6.32 2.58
C TYR A 128 1.44 -5.58 1.25
N GLY A 129 0.38 -5.65 0.45
CA GLY A 129 0.34 -4.99 -0.85
C GLY A 129 -1.08 -4.80 -1.37
N VAL A 130 -1.25 -3.79 -2.22
CA VAL A 130 -2.49 -3.49 -2.91
C VAL A 130 -2.20 -2.95 -4.30
N ALA A 131 -2.98 -3.39 -5.29
CA ALA A 131 -2.86 -2.96 -6.67
C ALA A 131 -4.23 -2.82 -7.34
N TRP A 132 -4.28 -2.01 -8.39
CA TRP A 132 -5.41 -1.85 -9.30
C TRP A 132 -4.98 -2.26 -10.70
N ASN A 133 -5.77 -3.11 -11.37
CA ASN A 133 -5.44 -3.59 -12.72
C ASN A 133 -6.26 -2.93 -13.85
N GLY A 134 -7.02 -1.87 -13.55
CA GLY A 134 -7.95 -1.25 -14.49
C GLY A 134 -9.42 -1.62 -14.28
N SER A 135 -9.72 -2.73 -13.58
CA SER A 135 -11.09 -3.18 -13.33
C SER A 135 -11.34 -3.76 -11.94
N LEU A 136 -10.30 -4.19 -11.24
CA LEU A 136 -10.39 -4.86 -9.95
C LEU A 136 -9.21 -4.48 -9.05
N TRP A 137 -9.54 -4.16 -7.80
CA TRP A 137 -8.56 -4.05 -6.72
C TRP A 137 -8.17 -5.43 -6.23
N VAL A 138 -6.88 -5.62 -5.97
CA VAL A 138 -6.34 -6.84 -5.35
C VAL A 138 -5.49 -6.42 -4.16
N ALA A 139 -5.76 -7.00 -3.00
CA ALA A 139 -4.95 -6.85 -1.80
C ALA A 139 -4.42 -8.23 -1.39
N VAL A 140 -3.17 -8.26 -0.93
CA VAL A 140 -2.50 -9.47 -0.45
C VAL A 140 -2.04 -9.28 0.99
N GLY A 141 -2.04 -10.36 1.76
CA GLY A 141 -1.82 -10.26 3.19
C GLY A 141 -1.67 -11.59 3.91
N SER A 142 -1.50 -11.52 5.23
CA SER A 142 -1.62 -12.65 6.15
C SER A 142 -2.89 -12.50 6.97
N GLY A 143 -3.75 -13.51 6.92
CA GLY A 143 -5.00 -13.57 7.65
C GLY A 143 -5.37 -15.02 8.00
N THR A 144 -6.26 -15.21 8.97
CA THR A 144 -6.66 -16.57 9.44
C THR A 144 -7.65 -17.27 8.51
N GLY A 145 -8.35 -16.53 7.65
CA GLY A 145 -9.27 -17.08 6.66
C GLY A 145 -8.93 -16.73 5.21
N ASN A 146 -8.22 -15.63 4.97
CA ASN A 146 -7.87 -15.17 3.63
C ASN A 146 -6.44 -14.66 3.60
N THR A 147 -5.78 -14.83 2.45
CA THR A 147 -4.45 -14.23 2.13
C THR A 147 -4.50 -13.32 0.90
N ILE A 148 -5.62 -13.36 0.18
CA ILE A 148 -5.92 -12.52 -0.97
C ILE A 148 -7.35 -12.00 -0.78
N ALA A 149 -7.56 -10.74 -1.15
CA ALA A 149 -8.88 -10.13 -1.23
C ALA A 149 -9.01 -9.31 -2.51
N THR A 150 -10.23 -9.21 -3.03
CA THR A 150 -10.51 -8.43 -4.24
C THR A 150 -11.69 -7.49 -4.03
N SER A 151 -11.70 -6.35 -4.72
CA SER A 151 -12.83 -5.42 -4.69
C SER A 151 -13.02 -4.69 -6.03
N PRO A 152 -14.24 -4.55 -6.54
CA PRO A 152 -14.49 -3.72 -7.72
C PRO A 152 -14.46 -2.22 -7.40
N ASP A 153 -14.73 -1.83 -6.14
CA ASP A 153 -14.90 -0.43 -5.75
C ASP A 153 -13.84 0.06 -4.75
N GLY A 154 -13.10 -0.81 -4.08
CA GLY A 154 -12.13 -0.47 -3.03
C GLY A 154 -12.76 -0.23 -1.65
N ILE A 155 -14.08 -0.41 -1.50
CA ILE A 155 -14.82 -0.31 -0.23
C ILE A 155 -15.31 -1.69 0.22
N ASN A 156 -15.92 -2.44 -0.69
CA ASN A 156 -16.50 -3.75 -0.43
C ASN A 156 -15.57 -4.83 -0.93
N TRP A 157 -14.98 -5.59 -0.02
CA TRP A 157 -13.94 -6.56 -0.36
C TRP A 157 -14.43 -7.99 -0.24
N THR A 158 -13.94 -8.89 -1.08
CA THR A 158 -14.24 -10.33 -0.99
C THR A 158 -12.94 -11.07 -0.75
N GLY A 159 -12.84 -11.73 0.40
CA GLY A 159 -11.74 -12.66 0.69
C GLY A 159 -11.80 -13.87 -0.23
N ARG A 160 -10.62 -14.32 -0.69
CA ARG A 160 -10.50 -15.40 -1.69
C ARG A 160 -9.94 -16.71 -1.11
N GLY A 161 -9.90 -16.85 0.22
CA GLY A 161 -9.46 -18.04 0.92
C GLY A 161 -7.97 -18.04 1.32
N LEU A 162 -7.60 -19.07 2.09
CA LEU A 162 -6.22 -19.37 2.44
C LEU A 162 -5.55 -20.08 1.27
N TYR A 163 -4.66 -19.38 0.59
CA TYR A 163 -3.69 -20.04 -0.25
C TYR A 163 -2.45 -20.30 0.61
N ARG A 164 -2.13 -21.58 0.85
CA ARG A 164 -0.86 -21.99 1.47
C ARG A 164 0.25 -21.42 0.59
N ILE A 165 0.86 -20.35 1.08
CA ILE A 165 2.04 -19.63 0.57
C ILE A 165 2.60 -20.21 -0.75
N TRP A 166 2.01 -19.82 -1.88
CA TRP A 166 2.77 -19.64 -3.11
C TRP A 166 2.96 -18.13 -3.22
N ARG A 167 4.20 -17.64 -3.09
CA ARG A 167 4.49 -16.21 -2.89
C ARG A 167 4.30 -15.33 -4.15
N SER A 168 3.67 -15.80 -5.23
CA SER A 168 3.22 -14.97 -6.37
C SER A 168 2.31 -15.74 -7.35
N VAL A 169 1.61 -15.00 -8.23
CA VAL A 169 0.86 -15.49 -9.42
C VAL A 169 1.39 -14.71 -10.64
N GLU A 170 1.71 -15.41 -11.74
CA GLU A 170 2.05 -14.82 -13.05
C GLU A 170 1.35 -15.56 -14.21
N TRP A 171 1.15 -14.87 -15.33
CA TRP A 171 0.73 -15.44 -16.62
C TRP A 171 1.94 -15.64 -17.53
N PHE A 172 2.11 -16.84 -18.09
CA PHE A 172 3.15 -17.13 -19.08
C PHE A 172 2.61 -17.04 -20.52
N SER A 173 3.35 -16.39 -21.42
CA SER A 173 3.39 -16.79 -22.84
C SER A 173 4.63 -17.67 -23.05
N LEU A 174 4.40 -19.00 -23.08
CA LEU A 174 5.27 -20.10 -23.52
C LEU A 174 6.80 -19.97 -23.28
N GLY A 175 7.35 -20.86 -22.44
CA GLY A 175 8.70 -21.39 -22.66
C GLY A 175 9.63 -21.51 -21.43
N SER A 176 9.48 -22.60 -20.68
CA SER A 176 10.46 -23.24 -19.77
C SER A 176 10.92 -22.51 -18.48
N CYS A 177 10.72 -23.20 -17.35
CA CYS A 177 11.14 -22.82 -16.00
C CYS A 177 12.66 -22.78 -15.82
N ARG A 178 13.16 -21.72 -15.16
CA ARG A 178 14.30 -21.80 -14.22
C ARG A 178 14.09 -20.86 -13.04
N TYR A 179 14.41 -21.35 -11.85
CA TYR A 179 14.18 -20.71 -10.54
C TYR A 179 15.25 -19.68 -10.20
N SER A 180 14.84 -18.45 -9.86
CA SER A 180 15.47 -17.62 -8.81
C SER A 180 14.65 -16.35 -8.58
N TRP A 181 14.59 -15.94 -7.31
CA TRP A 181 14.03 -14.71 -6.70
C TRP A 181 13.47 -13.65 -7.68
N CYS A 182 12.16 -13.36 -7.60
CA CYS A 182 11.54 -12.28 -8.37
C CYS A 182 10.57 -11.46 -7.51
N ASP A 183 10.82 -10.15 -7.47
CA ASP A 183 9.92 -9.12 -6.99
C ASP A 183 8.71 -8.98 -7.91
N ILE A 184 7.57 -8.53 -7.37
CA ILE A 184 6.38 -8.21 -8.18
C ILE A 184 6.63 -6.86 -8.86
N TYR A 185 7.05 -6.87 -10.11
CA TYR A 185 7.06 -5.69 -10.99
C TYR A 185 5.68 -5.54 -11.66
N PHE A 186 4.91 -4.53 -11.27
CA PHE A 186 3.85 -4.00 -12.13
C PHE A 186 4.48 -3.01 -13.10
N SER A 187 5.13 -3.52 -14.15
CA SER A 187 5.66 -2.64 -15.20
C SER A 187 4.51 -2.01 -15.99
N ASN A 188 4.49 -0.68 -16.04
CA ASN A 188 3.65 0.10 -16.94
C ASN A 188 3.91 -0.32 -18.39
N CYS A 189 3.05 -1.17 -18.96
CA CYS A 189 2.90 -1.24 -20.42
C CYS A 189 1.95 -0.11 -20.83
N ILE A 190 2.56 1.03 -21.17
CA ILE A 190 1.95 2.04 -22.03
C ILE A 190 1.82 1.41 -23.42
N PHE A 191 0.60 1.29 -23.94
CA PHE A 191 0.38 1.04 -25.36
C PHE A 191 0.92 2.21 -26.18
N LYS A 192 1.96 1.95 -26.97
CA LYS A 192 2.06 2.37 -28.38
C LYS A 192 2.73 1.26 -29.16
#